data_AF-A0A3S1QQR2-F1
#
_entry.id   AF-A0A3S1QQR2-F1
#
_cell.length_a   1.000
_cell.length_b   1.000
_cell.length_c   1.000
_cell.angle_alpha   90.00
_cell.angle_beta   90.00
_cell.angle_gamma   90.00
#
_symmetry.space_group_name_H-M   'P 1'
#
loop_
_entity.id
_entity.type
_entity.pdbx_description
1 polymer ?
#
loop_
_entity_poly.entity_id
_entity_poly.type
_entity_poly.pdbx_seq_one_letter_code
_entity_poly.pdbx_strand_id
1 'polypeptide(L)'
;AYCINLNNKAKAGKIDPLIGRESEINRTIQVLCRRSKNNPLYVGDPGVGKTAIAEGLAKRIVEGDVPEVLHNATIFALDMGTLLAGTRYRGDFEERLKQVVKELEDYPGAVLFIDEIHTVIGAGATSGGAMDASNLLKPALSSGAIRCIGSTTYKEFRQFFEKDRALVRRFQKIDVNEPTIEDAIE
;
A
#
# COMPACT_ATOMS: atom_id res chain seq x y z
N ALA A 1 -3.07 2.82 -17.83
CA ALA A 1 -2.57 3.26 -16.52
C ALA A 1 -2.80 2.12 -15.54
N TYR A 2 -1.76 1.66 -14.84
CA TYR A 2 -1.81 0.50 -13.93
C TYR A 2 -2.07 0.89 -12.47
N CYS A 3 -2.23 2.19 -12.21
CA CYS A 3 -2.50 2.74 -10.90
C CYS A 3 -3.76 3.62 -10.94
N ILE A 4 -4.46 3.65 -9.81
CA ILE A 4 -5.60 4.52 -9.56
C ILE A 4 -5.16 5.62 -8.58
N ASN A 5 -5.37 6.87 -8.94
CA ASN A 5 -5.08 8.00 -8.05
C ASN A 5 -6.20 8.15 -7.02
N LEU A 6 -5.93 7.75 -5.77
CA LEU A 6 -6.91 7.81 -4.69
C LEU A 6 -7.24 9.24 -4.29
N ASN A 7 -6.30 10.19 -4.37
CA ASN A 7 -6.58 11.60 -4.08
C ASN A 7 -7.59 12.18 -5.10
N ASN A 8 -7.51 11.80 -6.36
CA ASN A 8 -8.50 12.21 -7.36
C ASN A 8 -9.87 11.57 -7.08
N LYS A 9 -9.90 10.30 -6.64
CA LYS A 9 -11.13 9.63 -6.19
C LYS A 9 -11.75 10.37 -4.99
N ALA A 10 -10.93 10.80 -4.04
CA ALA A 10 -11.34 11.60 -2.88
C ALA A 10 -11.92 12.96 -3.29
N LYS A 11 -11.20 13.71 -4.14
CA LYS A 11 -11.68 15.01 -4.68
C LYS A 11 -13.01 14.89 -5.41
N ALA A 12 -13.23 13.77 -6.09
CA ALA A 12 -14.48 13.50 -6.78
C ALA A 12 -15.63 13.03 -5.86
N GLY A 13 -15.42 12.95 -4.55
CA GLY A 13 -16.41 12.47 -3.58
C GLY A 13 -16.73 10.98 -3.74
N LYS A 14 -15.83 10.21 -4.35
CA LYS A 14 -16.02 8.76 -4.65
C LYS A 14 -15.41 7.84 -3.58
N ILE A 15 -14.90 8.40 -2.50
CA ILE A 15 -14.42 7.65 -1.33
C ILE A 15 -15.50 7.73 -0.27
N ASP A 16 -15.93 6.57 0.21
CA ASP A 16 -16.92 6.48 1.27
C ASP A 16 -16.37 7.11 2.56
N PRO A 17 -17.24 7.74 3.38
CA PRO A 17 -16.82 8.23 4.68
C PRO A 17 -16.27 7.07 5.52
N LEU A 18 -15.04 7.21 5.99
CA LEU A 18 -14.44 6.25 6.92
C LEU A 18 -14.81 6.68 8.34
N ILE A 19 -15.61 5.85 9.00
CA ILE A 19 -16.00 6.06 10.40
C ILE A 19 -15.00 5.32 11.29
N GLY A 20 -14.60 5.98 12.37
CA GLY A 20 -13.50 5.51 13.22
C GLY A 20 -12.16 5.47 12.48
N ARG A 21 -11.27 4.57 12.91
CA ARG A 21 -9.94 4.34 12.31
C ARG A 21 -8.96 5.53 12.33
N GLU A 22 -9.25 6.55 13.13
CA GLU A 22 -8.36 7.70 13.29
C GLU A 22 -6.98 7.27 13.82
N SER A 23 -6.95 6.29 14.72
CA SER A 23 -5.71 5.81 15.33
C SER A 23 -4.76 5.21 14.28
N GLU A 24 -5.31 4.43 13.35
CA GLU A 24 -4.60 3.78 12.26
C GLU A 24 -4.13 4.83 11.24
N ILE A 25 -5.00 5.76 10.84
CA ILE A 25 -4.61 6.83 9.91
C ILE A 25 -3.52 7.72 10.50
N ASN A 26 -3.68 8.16 11.75
CA ASN A 26 -2.69 8.97 12.46
C ASN A 26 -1.36 8.23 12.56
N ARG A 27 -1.41 6.93 12.82
CA ARG A 27 -0.21 6.08 12.83
C ARG A 27 0.43 5.99 11.44
N THR A 28 -0.36 5.86 10.38
CA THR A 28 0.14 5.85 8.99
C THR A 28 0.84 7.16 8.63
N ILE A 29 0.22 8.30 8.96
CA ILE A 29 0.80 9.64 8.78
C ILE A 29 2.14 9.73 9.50
N GLN A 30 2.18 9.33 10.78
CA GLN A 30 3.40 9.35 11.58
C GLN A 30 4.51 8.50 10.94
N VAL A 31 4.18 7.34 10.40
CA VAL A 31 5.13 6.45 9.73
C VAL A 31 5.66 7.06 8.44
N LEU A 32 4.79 7.60 7.58
CA LEU A 32 5.17 8.21 6.29
C LEU A 32 6.08 9.44 6.46
N CYS A 33 6.02 10.11 7.60
CA CYS A 33 6.86 11.25 7.96
C CYS A 33 8.25 10.84 8.52
N ARG A 34 8.53 9.56 8.74
CA ARG A 34 9.83 9.11 9.26
C ARG A 34 10.92 9.16 8.18
N ARG A 35 12.17 9.28 8.63
CA ARG A 35 13.37 9.15 7.78
C ARG A 35 13.68 7.70 7.39
N SER A 36 13.31 6.75 8.23
CA SER A 36 13.53 5.31 8.02
C SER A 36 12.34 4.52 8.54
N LYS A 37 12.15 3.29 8.03
CA LYS A 37 10.95 2.49 8.28
C LYS A 37 9.66 3.29 8.03
N ASN A 38 9.65 4.01 6.92
CA ASN A 38 8.62 4.96 6.54
C ASN A 38 7.59 4.39 5.56
N ASN A 39 7.52 3.05 5.48
CA ASN A 39 6.54 2.33 4.68
C ASN A 39 5.53 1.66 5.63
N PRO A 40 4.30 2.16 5.72
CA PRO A 40 3.26 1.52 6.53
C PRO A 40 2.90 0.13 5.96
N LEU A 41 2.68 -0.85 6.83
CA LEU A 41 2.12 -2.15 6.46
C LEU A 41 0.91 -2.45 7.34
N TYR A 42 -0.28 -2.40 6.75
CA TYR A 42 -1.52 -2.80 7.39
C TYR A 42 -1.57 -4.33 7.50
N VAL A 43 -1.62 -4.83 8.72
CA VAL A 43 -1.74 -6.26 9.00
C VAL A 43 -3.00 -6.47 9.81
N GLY A 44 -3.96 -7.20 9.24
CA GLY A 44 -5.28 -7.42 9.85
C GLY A 44 -6.07 -8.46 9.06
N ASP A 45 -7.13 -9.01 9.65
CA ASP A 45 -7.94 -10.04 8.99
C ASP A 45 -8.61 -9.53 7.71
N PRO A 46 -9.03 -10.42 6.78
CA PRO A 46 -9.84 -10.01 5.63
C PRO A 46 -11.11 -9.27 6.08
N GLY A 47 -11.49 -8.22 5.36
CA GLY A 47 -12.73 -7.48 5.65
C GLY A 47 -12.64 -6.38 6.71
N VAL A 48 -11.55 -6.27 7.49
CA VAL A 48 -11.42 -5.23 8.54
C VAL A 48 -11.25 -3.78 8.03
N GLY A 49 -11.27 -3.56 6.72
CA GLY A 49 -11.21 -2.21 6.13
C GLY A 49 -9.81 -1.67 5.83
N LYS A 50 -8.80 -2.52 5.61
CA LYS A 50 -7.42 -2.08 5.28
C LYS A 50 -7.33 -1.13 4.08
N THR A 51 -8.08 -1.43 3.01
CA THR A 51 -8.17 -0.59 1.80
C THR A 51 -8.85 0.75 2.11
N ALA A 52 -9.90 0.73 2.93
CA ALA A 52 -10.63 1.93 3.35
C ALA A 52 -9.74 2.88 4.17
N ILE A 53 -8.79 2.36 4.97
CA ILE A 53 -7.79 3.18 5.67
C ILE A 53 -6.87 3.93 4.68
N ALA A 54 -6.45 3.28 3.59
CA ALA A 54 -5.64 3.96 2.55
C ALA A 54 -6.43 5.04 1.81
N GLU A 55 -7.70 4.77 1.53
CA GLU A 55 -8.63 5.75 0.93
C GLU A 55 -8.92 6.93 1.87
N GLY A 56 -9.13 6.65 3.17
CA GLY A 56 -9.30 7.67 4.20
C GLY A 56 -8.07 8.57 4.35
N LEU A 57 -6.85 8.01 4.25
CA LEU A 57 -5.63 8.81 4.20
C LEU A 57 -5.61 9.73 2.97
N ALA A 58 -6.01 9.24 1.78
CA ALA A 58 -6.06 10.06 0.58
C ALA A 58 -7.04 11.23 0.74
N LYS A 59 -8.18 10.99 1.40
CA LYS A 59 -9.15 12.04 1.76
C LYS A 59 -8.54 13.08 2.70
N ARG A 60 -7.87 12.68 3.79
CA ARG A 60 -7.21 13.63 4.71
C ARG A 60 -6.13 14.47 4.02
N ILE A 61 -5.37 13.88 3.10
CA ILE A 61 -4.38 14.65 2.31
C ILE A 61 -5.08 15.72 1.45
N VAL A 62 -6.20 15.38 0.81
CA VAL A 62 -6.97 16.31 -0.02
C VAL A 62 -7.61 17.43 0.81
N GLU A 63 -8.05 17.12 2.02
CA GLU A 63 -8.63 18.08 2.96
C GLU A 63 -7.58 18.93 3.68
N GLY A 64 -6.28 18.62 3.51
CA GLY A 64 -5.19 19.31 4.20
C GLY A 64 -5.05 18.93 5.67
N ASP A 65 -5.73 17.88 6.12
CA ASP A 65 -5.70 17.37 7.50
C ASP A 65 -4.54 16.37 7.71
N VAL A 66 -3.35 16.78 7.27
CA VAL A 66 -2.08 16.06 7.43
C VAL A 66 -0.95 17.06 7.69
N PRO A 67 0.20 16.66 8.24
CA PRO A 67 1.35 17.54 8.36
C PRO A 67 1.83 18.07 7.00
N GLU A 68 2.47 19.25 6.99
CA GLU A 68 2.91 19.96 5.78
C GLU A 68 3.74 19.08 4.83
N VAL A 69 4.56 18.19 5.38
CA VAL A 69 5.40 17.22 4.65
C VAL A 69 4.58 16.30 3.73
N LEU A 70 3.29 16.11 4.02
CA LEU A 70 2.37 15.25 3.26
C LEU A 70 1.31 16.02 2.46
N HIS A 71 1.26 17.35 2.52
CA HIS A 71 0.26 18.13 1.76
C HIS A 71 0.28 17.84 0.25
N ASN A 72 1.48 17.64 -0.30
CA ASN A 72 1.67 17.35 -1.72
C ASN A 72 1.75 15.84 -2.02
N ALA A 73 1.48 14.99 -1.03
CA ALA A 73 1.54 13.54 -1.24
C ALA A 73 0.38 13.09 -2.13
N THR A 74 0.65 12.16 -3.04
CA THR A 74 -0.39 11.55 -3.89
C THR A 74 -0.36 10.05 -3.72
N ILE A 75 -1.49 9.46 -3.31
CA ILE A 75 -1.62 8.02 -3.13
C ILE A 75 -2.09 7.38 -4.43
N PHE A 76 -1.27 6.46 -4.93
CA PHE A 76 -1.53 5.67 -6.13
C PHE A 76 -1.77 4.23 -5.73
N ALA A 77 -3.00 3.74 -5.87
CA ALA A 77 -3.32 2.33 -5.66
C ALA A 77 -2.93 1.51 -6.87
N LEU A 78 -2.15 0.45 -6.68
CA LEU A 78 -1.79 -0.50 -7.72
C LEU A 78 -3.01 -1.35 -8.09
N ASP A 79 -3.36 -1.38 -9.37
CA ASP A 79 -4.43 -2.21 -9.88
C ASP A 79 -3.88 -3.53 -10.44
N MET A 80 -4.01 -4.58 -9.64
CA MET A 80 -3.58 -5.92 -10.03
C MET A 80 -4.35 -6.45 -11.24
N GLY A 81 -5.61 -6.05 -11.43
CA GLY A 81 -6.43 -6.48 -12.57
C GLY A 81 -5.87 -5.97 -13.89
N THR A 82 -5.55 -4.67 -13.97
CA THR A 82 -4.93 -4.09 -15.19
C THR A 82 -3.49 -4.54 -15.40
N LEU A 83 -2.72 -4.80 -14.34
CA LEU A 83 -1.38 -5.37 -14.47
C LEU A 83 -1.40 -6.76 -15.10
N LEU A 84 -2.34 -7.61 -14.69
CA LEU A 84 -2.50 -9.00 -15.18
C LEU A 84 -3.24 -9.08 -16.52
N ALA A 85 -4.09 -8.10 -16.84
CA ALA A 85 -4.87 -8.10 -18.07
C ALA A 85 -3.97 -8.10 -19.30
N GLY A 86 -4.11 -9.12 -20.15
CA GLY A 86 -3.36 -9.24 -21.40
C GLY A 86 -1.88 -9.60 -21.25
N THR A 87 -1.40 -9.96 -20.06
CA THR A 87 -0.07 -10.56 -19.91
C THR A 87 -0.13 -12.02 -20.36
N ARG A 88 0.73 -12.41 -21.32
CA ARG A 88 0.85 -13.81 -21.77
C ARG A 88 1.98 -14.51 -21.02
N TYR A 89 2.96 -13.74 -20.55
CA TYR A 89 4.16 -14.23 -19.89
C TYR A 89 4.43 -13.45 -18.60
N ARG A 90 5.16 -14.09 -17.67
CA ARG A 90 5.55 -13.46 -16.39
C ARG A 90 6.40 -12.20 -16.58
N GLY A 91 7.23 -12.16 -17.62
CA GLY A 91 8.06 -11.00 -17.96
C GLY A 91 7.24 -9.75 -18.28
N ASP A 92 6.05 -9.91 -18.86
CA ASP A 92 5.17 -8.77 -19.17
C ASP A 92 4.71 -8.06 -17.89
N PHE A 93 4.41 -8.83 -16.84
CA PHE A 93 4.04 -8.28 -15.54
C PHE A 93 5.21 -7.55 -14.89
N GLU A 94 6.40 -8.16 -14.87
CA GLU A 94 7.60 -7.55 -14.31
C GLU A 94 7.96 -6.24 -15.02
N GLU A 95 7.86 -6.21 -16.35
CA GLU A 95 8.10 -5.00 -17.13
C GLU A 95 7.10 -3.89 -16.81
N ARG A 96 5.80 -4.21 -16.70
CA ARG A 96 4.76 -3.26 -16.32
C ARG A 96 4.95 -2.73 -14.90
N LEU A 97 5.28 -3.60 -13.94
CA LEU A 97 5.56 -3.15 -12.58
C LEU A 97 6.80 -2.26 -12.53
N LYS A 98 7.83 -2.59 -13.31
CA LYS A 98 9.03 -1.74 -13.43
C LYS A 98 8.70 -0.36 -14.01
N GLN A 99 7.81 -0.28 -15.00
CA GLN A 99 7.31 1.00 -15.53
C GLN A 99 6.57 1.80 -14.44
N VAL A 100 5.69 1.16 -13.67
CA VAL A 100 4.99 1.81 -12.55
C VAL A 100 5.97 2.36 -11.52
N VAL A 101 6.96 1.57 -11.09
CA VAL A 101 7.95 2.03 -10.11
C VAL A 101 8.71 3.24 -10.64
N LYS A 102 9.15 3.19 -11.90
CA LYS A 102 9.88 4.31 -12.53
C LYS A 102 9.03 5.59 -12.59
N GLU A 103 7.77 5.48 -13.01
CA GLU A 103 6.86 6.64 -13.06
C GLU A 103 6.63 7.26 -11.67
N LEU A 104 6.60 6.44 -10.62
CA LEU A 104 6.44 6.92 -9.24
C LEU A 104 7.72 7.54 -8.68
N GLU A 105 8.90 7.05 -9.06
CA GLU A 105 10.18 7.66 -8.71
C GLU A 105 10.29 9.09 -9.29
N ASP A 106 9.77 9.30 -10.50
CA ASP A 106 9.74 10.61 -11.18
C ASP A 106 8.62 11.53 -10.66
N TYR A 107 7.74 11.06 -9.75
CA TYR A 107 6.62 11.82 -9.20
C TYR A 107 6.87 12.25 -7.75
N PRO A 108 7.20 13.53 -7.48
CA PRO A 108 7.45 14.02 -6.12
C PRO A 108 6.26 13.80 -5.21
N GLY A 109 6.50 13.21 -4.04
CA GLY A 109 5.44 12.97 -3.04
C GLY A 109 4.56 11.76 -3.34
N ALA A 110 4.82 10.97 -4.39
CA ALA A 110 4.08 9.74 -4.64
C ALA A 110 4.20 8.75 -3.47
N VAL A 111 3.07 8.10 -3.17
CA VAL A 111 2.97 6.99 -2.24
C VAL A 111 2.23 5.86 -2.95
N LEU A 112 2.92 4.74 -3.16
CA LEU A 112 2.32 3.55 -3.75
C LEU A 112 1.50 2.81 -2.71
N PHE A 113 0.24 2.52 -2.98
CA PHE A 113 -0.56 1.60 -2.19
C PHE A 113 -0.65 0.25 -2.91
N ILE A 114 -0.23 -0.82 -2.25
CA ILE A 114 -0.33 -2.19 -2.78
C ILE A 114 -1.24 -2.97 -1.84
N ASP A 115 -2.46 -3.23 -2.29
CA ASP A 115 -3.34 -4.16 -1.60
C ASP A 115 -2.82 -5.58 -1.78
N GLU A 116 -3.01 -6.42 -0.76
CA GLU A 116 -2.49 -7.79 -0.74
C GLU A 116 -1.01 -7.88 -1.17
N ILE A 117 -0.15 -7.06 -0.58
CA ILE A 117 1.26 -6.87 -1.00
C ILE A 117 2.07 -8.19 -1.05
N HIS A 118 1.65 -9.20 -0.30
CA HIS A 118 2.24 -10.55 -0.33
C HIS A 118 2.10 -11.22 -1.72
N THR A 119 1.11 -10.84 -2.52
CA THR A 119 0.92 -11.34 -3.91
C THR A 119 2.07 -10.91 -4.81
N VAL A 120 2.63 -9.71 -4.58
CA VAL A 120 3.77 -9.15 -5.33
C VAL A 120 5.12 -9.63 -4.76
N ILE A 121 5.16 -9.89 -3.45
CA ILE A 121 6.40 -10.17 -2.72
C ILE A 121 6.73 -11.65 -2.60
N GLY A 122 5.74 -12.54 -2.53
CA GLY A 122 5.97 -13.87 -1.96
C GLY A 122 5.02 -14.98 -2.36
N ALA A 123 4.16 -14.85 -3.37
CA ALA A 123 3.22 -15.92 -3.76
C ALA A 123 3.87 -17.21 -4.33
N GLY A 124 5.18 -17.42 -4.15
CA GLY A 124 5.94 -18.58 -4.61
C GLY A 124 5.88 -19.77 -3.68
N ALA A 125 4.81 -20.58 -3.77
CA ALA A 125 4.84 -22.07 -3.76
C ALA A 125 3.55 -22.68 -3.20
N THR A 126 2.53 -22.90 -4.05
CA THR A 126 1.62 -24.08 -3.93
C THR A 126 0.83 -24.36 -5.20
N SER A 127 0.76 -23.44 -6.18
CA SER A 127 0.02 -23.70 -7.43
C SER A 127 0.52 -22.84 -8.60
N GLY A 128 1.69 -23.19 -9.17
CA GLY A 128 2.09 -22.86 -10.55
C GLY A 128 2.23 -21.38 -11.01
N GLY A 129 1.86 -20.37 -10.22
CA GLY A 129 1.55 -19.03 -10.72
C GLY A 129 2.24 -17.83 -10.05
N ALA A 130 3.31 -18.04 -9.29
CA ALA A 130 3.89 -16.97 -8.48
C ALA A 130 4.69 -15.93 -9.28
N MET A 131 4.34 -14.66 -9.12
CA MET A 131 5.12 -13.50 -9.55
C MET A 131 5.98 -13.05 -8.37
N ASP A 132 7.26 -13.43 -8.35
CA ASP A 132 8.21 -12.89 -7.36
C ASP A 132 8.81 -11.59 -7.90
N ALA A 133 8.05 -10.51 -7.78
CA ALA A 133 8.51 -9.18 -8.14
C ALA A 133 9.14 -8.43 -6.94
N SER A 134 9.43 -9.14 -5.85
CA SER A 134 10.07 -8.56 -4.68
C SER A 134 11.42 -7.91 -5.02
N ASN A 135 12.14 -8.49 -5.99
CA ASN A 135 13.43 -7.98 -6.48
C ASN A 135 13.31 -6.63 -7.22
N LEU A 136 12.13 -6.27 -7.73
CA LEU A 136 11.88 -4.97 -8.36
C LEU A 136 11.58 -3.90 -7.32
N LEU A 137 10.85 -4.25 -6.25
CA LEU A 137 10.47 -3.32 -5.19
C LEU A 137 11.60 -3.07 -4.17
N LYS A 138 12.39 -4.10 -3.85
CA LYS A 138 13.46 -4.02 -2.81
C LYS A 138 14.47 -2.89 -3.06
N PRO A 139 14.98 -2.65 -4.28
CA PRO A 139 15.89 -1.55 -4.57
C PRO A 139 15.25 -0.19 -4.32
N ALA A 140 14.06 0.06 -4.88
CA ALA A 140 13.34 1.33 -4.78
C ALA A 140 12.95 1.66 -3.32
N LEU A 141 12.54 0.65 -2.56
CA LEU A 141 12.26 0.78 -1.12
C LEU A 141 13.53 0.98 -0.28
N SER A 142 14.67 0.48 -0.74
CA SER A 142 15.95 0.56 -0.01
C SER A 142 16.71 1.85 -0.26
N SER A 143 16.63 2.40 -1.46
CA SER A 143 17.12 3.74 -1.78
C SER A 143 16.25 4.83 -1.16
N GLY A 144 14.99 4.50 -0.82
CA GLY A 144 13.99 5.47 -0.38
C GLY A 144 13.43 6.30 -1.53
N ALA A 145 13.67 5.88 -2.78
CA ALA A 145 13.18 6.54 -3.98
C ALA A 145 11.65 6.50 -4.05
N ILE A 146 11.02 5.47 -3.48
CA ILE A 146 9.56 5.36 -3.33
C ILE A 146 9.16 5.16 -1.87
N ARG A 147 7.99 5.69 -1.51
CA ARG A 147 7.25 5.30 -0.31
C ARG A 147 6.10 4.37 -0.70
N CYS A 148 5.85 3.37 0.13
CA CYS A 148 4.80 2.39 -0.10
C CYS A 148 3.96 2.16 1.16
N ILE A 149 2.66 1.98 0.98
CA ILE A 149 1.72 1.45 1.95
C ILE A 149 1.33 0.04 1.45
N GLY A 150 1.58 -0.97 2.27
CA GLY A 150 1.15 -2.35 1.98
C GLY A 150 -0.06 -2.76 2.81
N SER A 151 -0.86 -3.69 2.31
CA SER A 151 -1.90 -4.39 3.06
C SER A 151 -1.69 -5.91 2.98
N THR A 152 -1.93 -6.63 4.06
CA THR A 152 -1.85 -8.11 4.11
C THR A 152 -2.63 -8.68 5.30
N THR A 153 -2.90 -9.99 5.30
CA THR A 153 -3.40 -10.68 6.49
C THR A 153 -2.28 -11.09 7.45
N TYR A 154 -2.64 -11.42 8.70
CA TYR A 154 -1.71 -11.99 9.68
C TYR A 154 -1.04 -13.27 9.18
N LYS A 155 -1.79 -14.12 8.48
CA LYS A 155 -1.28 -15.40 7.97
C LYS A 155 -0.21 -15.17 6.92
N GLU A 156 -0.49 -14.36 5.90
CA GLU A 156 0.46 -14.05 4.83
C GLU A 156 1.67 -13.26 5.33
N PHE A 157 1.46 -12.34 6.29
CA PHE A 157 2.54 -11.61 6.93
C PHE A 157 3.56 -12.58 7.54
N ARG A 158 3.13 -13.53 8.37
CA ARG A 158 4.02 -14.54 8.98
C ARG A 158 4.63 -15.48 7.95
N GLN A 159 3.85 -15.85 6.93
CA GLN A 159 4.28 -16.84 5.95
C GLN A 159 5.35 -16.30 4.99
N PHE A 160 5.18 -15.06 4.51
CA PHE A 160 5.95 -14.49 3.40
C PHE A 160 6.74 -13.25 3.81
N PHE A 161 6.14 -12.32 4.53
CA PHE A 161 6.72 -11.00 4.78
C PHE A 161 7.74 -10.99 5.92
N GLU A 162 7.40 -11.61 7.05
CA GLU A 162 8.20 -11.64 8.28
C GLU A 162 9.55 -12.35 8.09
N LYS A 163 9.61 -13.29 7.13
CA LYS A 163 10.83 -14.02 6.79
C LYS A 163 11.81 -13.19 5.96
N ASP A 164 11.34 -12.15 5.27
CA ASP A 164 12.19 -11.29 4.43
C ASP A 164 12.77 -10.12 5.26
N ARG A 165 14.03 -10.28 5.67
CA ARG A 165 14.73 -9.25 6.46
C ARG A 165 14.88 -7.92 5.74
N ALA A 166 14.93 -7.89 4.41
CA ALA A 166 15.07 -6.64 3.67
C ALA A 166 13.78 -5.82 3.79
N LEU A 167 12.63 -6.48 3.62
CA LEU A 167 11.32 -5.83 3.70
C LEU A 167 10.95 -5.45 5.15
N VAL A 168 11.17 -6.33 6.12
CA VAL A 168 10.92 -6.03 7.55
C VAL A 168 11.71 -4.80 8.04
N ARG A 169 12.87 -4.51 7.44
CA ARG A 169 13.66 -3.32 7.78
C ARG A 169 13.15 -2.03 7.14
N ARG A 170 12.28 -2.11 6.13
CA ARG A 170 11.70 -0.95 5.42
C ARG A 170 10.28 -0.64 5.85
N PHE A 171 9.54 -1.64 6.30
CA PHE A 171 8.15 -1.48 6.69
C PHE A 171 7.96 -1.34 8.20
N GLN A 172 6.96 -0.57 8.58
CA GLN A 172 6.43 -0.50 9.93
C GLN A 172 5.05 -1.15 9.94
N LYS A 173 4.95 -2.28 10.65
CA LYS A 173 3.66 -2.94 10.91
C LYS A 173 2.73 -2.01 11.67
N ILE A 174 1.49 -1.93 11.21
CA ILE A 174 0.33 -1.31 11.85
C ILE A 174 -0.74 -2.39 11.92
N ASP A 175 -1.07 -2.80 13.14
CA ASP A 175 -2.14 -3.77 13.38
C ASP A 175 -3.50 -3.11 13.12
N VAL A 176 -4.32 -3.75 12.30
CA VAL A 176 -5.69 -3.32 11.99
C VAL A 176 -6.63 -4.39 12.52
N ASN A 177 -7.20 -4.12 13.69
CA ASN A 177 -8.11 -5.04 14.35
C ASN A 177 -9.52 -4.91 13.77
N GLU A 178 -10.37 -5.90 14.02
CA GLU A 178 -11.80 -5.77 13.79
C GLU A 178 -12.34 -4.56 14.56
N PRO A 179 -13.20 -3.73 13.94
CA PRO A 179 -13.80 -2.60 14.66
C PRO A 179 -14.64 -3.12 15.82
N THR A 180 -14.71 -2.37 16.91
CA THR A 180 -15.61 -2.74 18.01
C THR A 180 -17.07 -2.54 17.57
N ILE A 181 -18.02 -3.13 18.30
CA ILE A 181 -19.45 -2.94 18.02
C ILE A 181 -19.82 -1.44 18.07
N GLU A 182 -19.19 -0.69 18.97
CA GLU A 182 -19.38 0.76 19.09
C GLU A 182 -18.88 1.48 17.83
N ASP A 183 -17.67 1.15 17.35
CA ASP A 183 -17.09 1.72 16.12
C ASP A 183 -17.89 1.36 14.84
N ALA A 184 -18.65 0.26 14.86
CA ALA A 184 -19.42 -0.22 13.71
C ALA A 184 -20.83 0.39 13.61
N ILE A 185 -21.29 1.09 14.67
CA ILE A 185 -22.65 1.65 14.77
C ILE A 185 -22.64 3.19 14.72
N GLU A 186 -21.55 3.85 15.14
CA GLU A 186 -21.34 5.28 14.88
C GLU A 186 -21.23 5.59 13.37
#